data_AF-A0A0W0SD75-F1
#
_entry.id   AF-A0A0W0SD75-F1
#
_cell.length_a   1.000
_cell.length_b   1.000
_cell.length_c   1.000
_cell.angle_alpha   90.00
_cell.angle_beta   90.00
_cell.angle_gamma   90.00
#
_symmetry.space_group_name_H-M   'P 1'
#
loop_
_entity.id
_entity.type
_entity.pdbx_description
1 polymer ?
#
loop_
_entity_poly.entity_id
_entity_poly.type
_entity_poly.pdbx_seq_one_letter_code
_entity_poly.pdbx_strand_id
1 'polypeptide(L)'
;MNTLMKGLMVILMAATISACHHENPLKTQPAKVSVTFLINASANAEKRLHFAIHKDAYGFVYLECMEGKQSPDIECDALYQGMITFAKEGHYSDFETITLADLTDQNLFESLADHYAETAATIWPHFVSGT
;
A
#
# COMPACT_ATOMS: atom_id res chain seq x y z
N MET A 1 40.26 -33.16 -20.35
CA MET A 1 39.01 -32.39 -20.54
C MET A 1 37.86 -33.39 -20.52
N ASN A 2 37.10 -33.53 -19.42
CA ASN A 2 35.74 -34.16 -19.42
C ASN A 2 35.08 -34.25 -18.03
N THR A 3 35.82 -34.02 -16.94
CA THR A 3 35.27 -34.04 -15.57
C THR A 3 34.95 -32.64 -15.03
N LEU A 4 35.72 -31.63 -15.41
CA LEU A 4 35.51 -30.23 -14.99
C LEU A 4 34.25 -29.57 -15.57
N MET A 5 33.84 -29.93 -16.79
CA MET A 5 32.63 -29.37 -17.42
C MET A 5 31.32 -29.95 -16.87
N LYS A 6 31.33 -31.15 -16.27
CA LYS A 6 30.11 -31.75 -15.70
C LYS A 6 29.77 -31.21 -14.32
N GLY A 7 30.77 -30.83 -13.51
CA GLY A 7 30.53 -30.24 -12.19
C GLY A 7 29.94 -28.84 -12.23
N LEU A 8 30.32 -28.04 -13.23
CA LEU A 8 29.86 -26.66 -13.38
C LEU A 8 28.38 -26.54 -13.78
N MET A 9 27.83 -27.54 -14.48
CA MET A 9 26.41 -27.53 -14.89
C MET A 9 25.43 -27.81 -13.73
N VAL A 10 25.88 -28.51 -12.68
CA VAL A 10 25.00 -28.85 -11.53
C VAL A 10 24.86 -27.67 -10.57
N ILE A 11 25.88 -26.82 -10.47
CA ILE A 11 25.85 -25.65 -9.58
C ILE A 11 24.98 -24.52 -10.16
N LEU A 12 24.89 -24.39 -11.50
CA LEU A 12 24.08 -23.35 -12.13
C LEU A 12 22.55 -23.56 -12.01
N MET A 13 22.09 -24.78 -11.74
CA MET A 13 20.65 -25.08 -11.60
C MET A 13 20.09 -24.88 -10.19
N ALA A 14 20.95 -24.76 -9.17
CA ALA A 14 20.51 -24.57 -7.78
C ALA A 14 20.30 -23.09 -7.39
N ALA A 15 20.71 -22.15 -8.25
CA ALA A 15 20.71 -20.71 -7.94
C ALA A 15 19.45 -19.95 -8.38
N THR A 16 18.45 -20.59 -8.99
CA THR A 16 17.36 -19.88 -9.69
C THR A 16 16.01 -19.82 -8.98
N ILE A 17 15.85 -20.30 -7.74
CA ILE A 17 14.53 -20.20 -7.07
C ILE A 17 14.66 -19.96 -5.56
N SER A 18 15.36 -18.89 -5.16
CA SER A 18 14.87 -18.13 -4.00
C SER A 18 13.93 -17.06 -4.54
N ALA A 19 12.75 -17.48 -5.03
CA ALA A 19 11.63 -16.56 -5.06
C ALA A 19 11.38 -16.21 -3.59
N CYS A 20 11.92 -15.08 -3.13
CA CYS A 20 11.45 -14.46 -1.90
C CYS A 20 9.94 -14.31 -2.11
N HIS A 21 9.15 -15.15 -1.45
CA HIS A 21 7.71 -15.03 -1.47
C HIS A 21 7.40 -13.68 -0.82
N HIS A 22 7.21 -12.66 -1.65
CA HIS A 22 6.61 -11.42 -1.23
C HIS A 22 5.15 -11.73 -0.97
N GLU A 23 4.78 -11.81 0.30
CA GLU A 23 3.38 -11.86 0.70
C GLU A 23 2.87 -10.44 0.84
N ASN A 24 1.71 -10.16 0.24
CA ASN A 24 1.07 -8.86 0.36
C ASN A 24 0.68 -8.62 1.83
N PRO A 25 1.27 -7.63 2.52
CA PRO A 25 1.03 -7.41 3.95
C PRO A 25 -0.43 -7.02 4.25
N LEU A 26 -1.16 -6.49 3.26
CA LEU A 26 -2.59 -6.19 3.40
C LEU A 26 -3.45 -7.48 3.52
N LYS A 27 -2.94 -8.63 3.06
CA LYS A 27 -3.60 -9.96 3.17
C LYS A 27 -3.21 -10.71 4.45
N THR A 28 -2.03 -10.44 4.99
CA THR A 28 -1.51 -11.17 6.16
C THR A 28 -1.96 -10.56 7.48
N GLN A 29 -2.37 -9.28 7.47
CA GLN A 29 -2.89 -8.57 8.63
C GLN A 29 -4.43 -8.62 8.72
N PRO A 30 -5.02 -8.45 9.92
CA PRO A 30 -6.46 -8.30 10.05
C PRO A 30 -6.99 -7.14 9.21
N ALA A 31 -8.14 -7.32 8.54
CA ALA A 31 -8.69 -6.34 7.60
C ALA A 31 -8.79 -4.90 8.17
N LYS A 32 -9.24 -4.77 9.43
CA LYS A 32 -9.28 -3.47 10.12
C LYS A 32 -7.91 -2.80 10.26
N VAL A 33 -6.86 -3.58 10.53
CA VAL A 33 -5.48 -3.09 10.63
C VAL A 33 -4.98 -2.64 9.25
N SER A 34 -5.19 -3.45 8.22
CA SER A 34 -4.85 -3.11 6.83
C SER A 34 -5.54 -1.81 6.38
N VAL A 35 -6.83 -1.66 6.62
CA VAL A 35 -7.58 -0.44 6.29
C VAL A 35 -7.11 0.77 7.09
N THR A 36 -6.84 0.62 8.39
CA THR A 36 -6.31 1.71 9.22
C THR A 36 -4.96 2.19 8.67
N PHE A 37 -4.08 1.26 8.27
CA PHE A 37 -2.84 1.60 7.60
C PHE A 37 -3.09 2.35 6.29
N LEU A 38 -3.96 1.85 5.41
CA LEU A 38 -4.26 2.48 4.11
C LEU A 38 -4.76 3.93 4.26
N ILE A 39 -5.70 4.18 5.19
CA ILE A 39 -6.23 5.52 5.46
C ILE A 39 -5.12 6.46 5.96
N ASN A 40 -4.30 6.01 6.92
CA ASN A 40 -3.24 6.84 7.48
C ASN A 40 -2.11 7.11 6.49
N ALA A 41 -1.72 6.10 5.70
CA ALA A 41 -0.73 6.24 4.65
C ALA A 41 -1.22 7.22 3.57
N SER A 42 -2.49 7.09 3.14
CA SER A 42 -3.12 8.03 2.20
C SER A 42 -3.14 9.44 2.77
N ALA A 43 -3.61 9.62 4.01
CA ALA A 43 -3.68 10.93 4.65
C ALA A 43 -2.30 11.61 4.76
N ASN A 44 -1.26 10.83 5.03
CA ASN A 44 0.11 11.34 5.11
C ASN A 44 0.64 11.75 3.74
N ALA A 45 0.45 10.90 2.72
CA ALA A 45 0.84 11.19 1.35
C ALA A 45 0.11 12.43 0.81
N GLU A 46 -1.20 12.53 1.01
CA GLU A 46 -2.03 13.68 0.61
C GLU A 46 -1.52 14.98 1.22
N LYS A 47 -1.19 14.99 2.52
CA LYS A 47 -0.64 16.16 3.21
C LYS A 47 0.69 16.62 2.63
N ARG A 48 1.57 15.68 2.25
CA ARG A 48 2.89 15.98 1.67
C ARG A 48 2.81 16.46 0.22
N LEU A 49 1.87 15.91 -0.54
CA LEU A 49 1.64 16.23 -1.94
C LEU A 49 0.79 17.50 -2.11
N HIS A 50 0.22 18.03 -1.01
CA HIS A 50 -0.64 19.21 -1.02
C HIS A 50 -1.82 19.09 -1.98
N PHE A 51 -2.41 17.90 -2.08
CA PHE A 51 -3.62 17.72 -2.88
C PHE A 51 -4.72 18.67 -2.39
N ALA A 52 -5.36 19.37 -3.33
CA ALA A 52 -6.43 20.32 -3.05
C ALA A 52 -7.77 19.60 -2.81
N ILE A 53 -7.76 18.66 -1.86
CA ILE A 53 -8.96 17.96 -1.41
C ILE A 53 -9.80 18.83 -0.50
N HIS A 54 -11.05 18.42 -0.26
CA HIS A 54 -12.00 19.16 0.59
C HIS A 54 -11.33 19.59 1.89
N LYS A 55 -11.51 20.86 2.25
CA LYS A 55 -10.84 21.51 3.38
C LYS A 55 -10.92 20.63 4.63
N ASP A 56 -9.77 20.24 5.15
CA ASP A 56 -9.58 19.46 6.38
C ASP A 56 -9.98 17.97 6.32
N ALA A 57 -10.24 17.40 5.14
CA ALA A 57 -10.44 15.96 4.95
C ALA A 57 -9.20 15.31 4.31
N TYR A 58 -8.60 14.33 4.98
CA TYR A 58 -7.46 13.56 4.50
C TYR A 58 -7.68 12.05 4.71
N GLY A 59 -7.10 11.20 3.85
CA GLY A 59 -7.14 9.74 3.95
C GLY A 59 -8.10 9.04 2.99
N PHE A 60 -8.62 9.78 2.01
CA PHE A 60 -9.65 9.30 1.09
C PHE A 60 -9.18 9.25 -0.37
N VAL A 61 -8.04 9.84 -0.69
CA VAL A 61 -7.58 9.88 -2.08
C VAL A 61 -7.19 8.48 -2.57
N TYR A 62 -6.71 7.60 -1.68
CA TYR A 62 -6.50 6.20 -2.03
C TYR A 62 -7.78 5.49 -2.47
N LEU A 63 -8.89 5.71 -1.76
CA LEU A 63 -10.21 5.20 -2.14
C LEU A 63 -10.61 5.73 -3.52
N GLU A 64 -10.47 7.04 -3.76
CA GLU A 64 -10.82 7.63 -5.05
C GLU A 64 -9.99 7.05 -6.21
N CYS A 65 -8.70 6.84 -5.97
CA CYS A 65 -7.80 6.21 -6.94
C CYS A 65 -8.19 4.75 -7.24
N MET A 66 -8.56 3.96 -6.22
CA MET A 66 -9.00 2.56 -6.41
C MET A 66 -10.41 2.45 -7.02
N GLU A 67 -11.25 3.47 -6.87
CA GLU A 67 -12.55 3.59 -7.55
C GLU A 67 -12.43 4.09 -9.00
N GLY A 68 -11.21 4.42 -9.46
CA GLY A 68 -10.95 4.95 -10.79
C GLY A 68 -11.51 6.36 -11.01
N LYS A 69 -11.77 7.12 -9.94
CA LYS A 69 -12.18 8.53 -10.03
C LYS A 69 -11.01 9.35 -10.58
N GLN A 70 -11.31 10.18 -11.56
CA GLN A 70 -10.34 11.10 -12.14
C GLN A 70 -10.61 12.50 -11.61
N SER A 71 -9.64 13.04 -10.88
CA SER A 71 -9.58 14.46 -10.54
C SER A 71 -8.29 15.04 -11.12
N PRO A 72 -8.33 16.21 -11.77
CA PRO A 72 -7.11 16.87 -12.23
C PRO A 72 -6.18 17.27 -11.07
N ASP A 73 -6.70 17.32 -9.85
CA ASP A 73 -5.96 17.69 -8.64
C ASP A 73 -5.38 16.48 -7.89
N ILE A 74 -5.56 15.26 -8.42
CA ILE A 74 -5.12 14.00 -7.80
C ILE A 74 -4.18 13.26 -8.75
N GLU A 75 -2.95 13.04 -8.28
CA GLU A 75 -1.95 12.21 -8.96
C GLU A 75 -1.82 10.86 -8.25
N CYS A 76 -2.60 9.86 -8.66
CA CYS A 76 -2.64 8.55 -7.98
C CYS A 76 -1.28 7.85 -7.92
N ASP A 77 -0.46 7.96 -8.97
CA ASP A 77 0.89 7.40 -8.96
C ASP A 77 1.77 8.05 -7.87
N ALA A 78 1.69 9.37 -7.72
CA ALA A 78 2.41 10.10 -6.67
C ALA A 78 1.89 9.73 -5.28
N LEU A 79 0.57 9.55 -5.14
CA LEU A 79 -0.06 9.08 -3.89
C LEU A 79 0.52 7.73 -3.48
N TYR A 80 0.50 6.73 -4.37
CA TYR A 80 0.97 5.38 -4.04
C TYR A 80 2.45 5.38 -3.64
N GLN A 81 3.29 6.18 -4.30
CA GLN A 81 4.69 6.34 -3.90
C GLN A 81 4.83 7.01 -2.52
N GLY A 82 3.98 8.00 -2.22
CA GLY A 82 3.91 8.62 -0.90
C GLY A 82 3.53 7.62 0.19
N MET A 83 2.56 6.74 -0.08
CA MET A 83 2.14 5.68 0.85
C MET A 83 3.26 4.66 1.12
N ILE A 84 3.97 4.23 0.08
CA ILE A 84 5.15 3.35 0.22
C ILE A 84 6.25 4.04 1.02
N THR A 85 6.47 5.34 0.80
CA THR A 85 7.45 6.12 1.56
C THR A 85 7.07 6.16 3.04
N PHE A 86 5.80 6.44 3.35
CA PHE A 86 5.30 6.44 4.71
C PHE A 86 5.44 5.07 5.39
N ALA A 87 5.16 3.97 4.68
CA ALA A 87 5.32 2.63 5.22
C ALA A 87 6.77 2.33 5.66
N LYS A 88 7.74 2.83 4.89
CA LYS A 88 9.18 2.70 5.17
C LYS A 88 9.69 3.57 6.32
N GLU A 89 8.87 4.48 6.86
CA GLU A 89 9.22 5.27 8.06
C GLU A 89 9.14 4.44 9.35
N GLY A 90 8.62 3.21 9.28
CA GLY A 90 8.62 2.27 10.40
C GLY A 90 7.54 2.54 11.44
N HIS A 91 6.59 3.45 11.16
CA HIS A 91 5.41 3.64 12.01
C HIS A 91 4.45 2.44 11.99
N TYR A 92 4.57 1.61 10.94
CA TYR A 92 3.75 0.43 10.66
C TYR A 92 4.67 -0.72 10.21
N SER A 93 5.37 -1.34 11.17
CA SER A 93 6.41 -2.35 10.87
C SER A 93 5.92 -3.51 10.00
N ASP A 94 4.66 -3.90 10.17
CA ASP A 94 4.03 -4.98 9.40
C ASP A 94 3.84 -4.66 7.90
N PHE A 95 4.01 -3.40 7.51
CA PHE A 95 3.76 -2.90 6.16
C PHE A 95 5.02 -2.34 5.49
N GLU A 96 6.20 -2.42 6.12
CA GLU A 96 7.46 -1.85 5.60
C GLU A 96 7.83 -2.36 4.20
N THR A 97 7.43 -3.59 3.88
CA THR A 97 7.71 -4.26 2.61
C THR A 97 6.62 -4.03 1.55
N ILE A 98 5.59 -3.23 1.84
CA ILE A 98 4.49 -3.00 0.92
C ILE A 98 4.97 -2.43 -0.41
N THR A 99 4.40 -2.94 -1.49
CA THR A 99 4.75 -2.58 -2.86
C THR A 99 3.60 -1.87 -3.57
N LEU A 100 3.91 -1.28 -4.72
CA LEU A 100 2.88 -0.70 -5.60
C LEU A 100 1.85 -1.74 -6.03
N ALA A 101 2.30 -2.97 -6.33
CA ALA A 101 1.41 -4.06 -6.72
C ALA A 101 0.44 -4.44 -5.58
N ASP A 102 0.86 -4.34 -4.33
CA ASP A 102 0.00 -4.60 -3.17
C ASP A 102 -1.08 -3.52 -3.02
N LEU A 103 -0.67 -2.26 -3.16
CA LEU A 103 -1.55 -1.08 -3.07
C LEU A 103 -2.53 -0.96 -4.23
N THR A 104 -2.29 -1.65 -5.35
CA THR A 104 -3.13 -1.56 -6.55
C THR A 104 -3.83 -2.88 -6.89
N ASP A 105 -3.81 -3.86 -5.98
CA ASP A 105 -4.57 -5.10 -6.11
C ASP A 105 -6.07 -4.81 -5.92
N GLN A 106 -6.79 -4.64 -7.04
CA GLN A 106 -8.22 -4.32 -7.04
C GLN A 106 -9.07 -5.37 -6.32
N ASN A 107 -8.76 -6.65 -6.50
CA ASN A 107 -9.53 -7.73 -5.88
C ASN A 107 -9.39 -7.70 -4.35
N LEU A 108 -8.18 -7.42 -3.88
CA LEU A 108 -7.95 -7.23 -2.45
C LEU A 108 -8.68 -6.01 -1.92
N PHE A 109 -8.61 -4.88 -2.64
CA PHE A 109 -9.32 -3.66 -2.26
C PHE A 109 -10.84 -3.89 -2.14
N GLU A 110 -11.46 -4.55 -3.10
CA GLU A 110 -12.88 -4.90 -3.07
C GLU A 110 -13.22 -5.75 -1.83
N SER A 111 -12.35 -6.68 -1.44
CA SER A 111 -12.54 -7.49 -0.23
C SER A 111 -12.44 -6.69 1.09
N LEU A 112 -11.83 -5.50 1.04
CA LEU A 112 -11.66 -4.60 2.19
C LEU A 112 -12.69 -3.47 2.23
N ALA A 113 -13.57 -3.34 1.23
CA ALA A 113 -14.46 -2.20 1.06
C ALA A 113 -15.36 -1.92 2.28
N ASP A 114 -15.99 -2.97 2.84
CA ASP A 114 -16.85 -2.82 4.03
C ASP A 114 -16.06 -2.29 5.24
N HIS A 115 -14.86 -2.81 5.46
CA HIS A 115 -13.98 -2.34 6.53
C HIS A 115 -13.52 -0.90 6.29
N TYR A 116 -13.34 -0.50 5.03
CA TYR A 116 -13.03 0.89 4.65
C TYR A 116 -14.16 1.83 5.06
N ALA A 117 -15.41 1.49 4.71
CA ALA A 117 -16.58 2.28 5.07
C ALA A 117 -16.76 2.40 6.59
N GLU A 118 -16.65 1.28 7.31
CA GLU A 118 -16.72 1.25 8.78
C GLU A 118 -15.62 2.08 9.42
N THR A 119 -14.37 1.88 9.00
CA THR A 119 -13.22 2.57 9.59
C THR A 119 -13.28 4.07 9.28
N ALA A 120 -13.60 4.45 8.05
CA ALA A 120 -13.85 5.83 7.67
C ALA A 120 -14.92 6.49 8.55
N ALA A 121 -16.05 5.83 8.78
CA ALA A 121 -17.13 6.35 9.63
C ALA A 121 -16.68 6.56 11.09
N THR A 122 -15.80 5.73 11.62
CA THR A 122 -15.24 5.88 12.98
C THR A 122 -14.18 6.96 13.08
N ILE A 123 -13.43 7.22 12.01
CA ILE A 123 -12.32 8.16 12.00
C ILE A 123 -12.79 9.58 11.62
N TRP A 124 -13.82 9.71 10.79
CA TRP A 124 -14.39 10.98 10.33
C TRP A 124 -14.73 11.99 11.46
N PRO A 125 -15.34 11.60 12.61
CA PRO A 125 -15.63 12.58 13.67
C PRO A 125 -14.39 13.09 14.42
N HIS A 126 -13.20 12.51 14.22
CA HIS A 126 -11.98 12.85 14.96
C HIS A 126 -10.96 13.71 14.20
N PHE A 127 -11.20 14.04 12.93
CA PHE A 127 -10.35 14.99 12.18
C PHE A 127 -10.91 16.42 12.12
N VAL A 128 -12.13 16.66 12.63
CA VAL A 128 -12.81 17.98 12.59
C VAL A 128 -12.53 18.84 13.83
N SER A 129 -11.80 18.37 14.84
CA SER A 129 -11.45 19.21 16.00
C SER A 129 -10.12 19.95 15.78
N GLY A 130 -10.07 20.77 14.74
CA GLY A 130 -9.24 21.97 14.73
C GLY A 130 -10.10 23.15 15.17
N THR A 131 -10.20 23.37 16.49
CA THR A 131 -10.58 24.70 17.02
C THR A 131 -9.42 25.65 16.89
#